data_AF-A0A1C3VSI6-F1
#
_entry.id   AF-A0A1C3VSI6-F1
#
_cell.length_a   1.000
_cell.length_b   1.000
_cell.length_c   1.000
_cell.angle_alpha   90.00
_cell.angle_beta   90.00
_cell.angle_gamma   90.00
#
_symmetry.space_group_name_H-M   'P 1'
#
loop_
_entity.id
_entity.type
_entity.pdbx_description
1 polymer ?
#
loop_
_entity_poly.entity_id
_entity_poly.type
_entity_poly.pdbx_seq_one_letter_code
_entity_poly.pdbx_strand_id
1 'polypeptide(L)' 'MKNPFPVNLQTQEDVRKAGWQAETRDADGHLCRTHVPFESDEEIVWLVREALKYGETVTIWPAKGGAA' A
#
# COMPACT_ATOMS: atom_id res chain seq x y z
N MET A 1 7.03 7.82 19.38
CA MET A 1 5.95 8.00 18.40
C MET A 1 6.26 9.25 17.61
N LYS A 2 6.67 9.13 16.35
CA LYS A 2 7.02 10.30 15.53
C LYS A 2 5.78 10.95 14.89
N ASN A 3 4.69 10.20 14.78
CA ASN A 3 3.41 10.71 14.29
C ASN A 3 2.30 10.55 15.35
N PRO A 4 1.75 11.64 15.92
CA PRO A 4 0.76 11.58 17.01
C PRO A 4 -0.69 11.35 16.53
N PHE A 5 -0.91 11.19 15.22
CA PHE A 5 -2.23 10.92 14.65
C PHE A 5 -2.33 9.46 14.20
N PRO A 6 -3.16 8.62 14.84
CA PRO A 6 -3.37 7.25 14.39
C PRO A 6 -4.30 7.28 13.18
N VAL A 7 -3.75 7.44 11.97
CA VAL A 7 -4.59 7.67 10.78
C VAL A 7 -5.29 6.39 10.30
N ASN A 8 -4.74 5.19 10.55
CA ASN A 8 -5.52 3.96 10.43
C ASN A 8 -4.82 2.75 11.06
N LEU A 9 -5.48 2.08 12.02
CA LEU A 9 -5.01 0.82 12.61
C LEU A 9 -5.43 -0.41 11.78
N GLN A 10 -5.96 -0.20 10.59
CA GLN A 10 -6.37 -1.29 9.71
C GLN A 10 -5.18 -2.20 9.40
N THR A 11 -5.35 -3.48 9.74
CA THR A 11 -4.32 -4.48 9.51
C THR A 11 -4.13 -4.71 8.01
N GLN A 12 -2.92 -5.15 7.63
CA GLN A 12 -2.63 -5.51 6.26
C GLN A 12 -3.58 -6.61 5.74
N GLU A 13 -4.01 -7.51 6.61
CA GLU A 13 -5.00 -8.55 6.28
C GLU A 13 -6.37 -7.95 5.95
N ASP A 14 -6.82 -6.95 6.70
CA ASP A 14 -8.11 -6.29 6.46
C ASP A 14 -8.08 -5.45 5.18
N VAL A 15 -6.96 -4.79 4.89
CA VAL A 15 -6.74 -4.07 3.62
C VAL A 15 -6.84 -5.03 2.44
N ARG A 16 -6.15 -6.17 2.52
CA ARG A 16 -6.21 -7.21 1.48
C ARG A 16 -7.61 -7.82 1.35
N LYS A 17 -8.30 -8.08 2.45
CA LYS A 17 -9.69 -8.60 2.46
C LYS A 17 -10.67 -7.61 1.84
N ALA A 18 -10.45 -6.31 2.01
CA ALA A 18 -11.25 -5.25 1.39
C ALA A 18 -11.08 -5.16 -0.14
N GLY A 19 -10.14 -5.91 -0.72
CA GLY A 19 -9.96 -5.99 -2.17
C GLY A 19 -8.92 -5.03 -2.73
N TRP A 20 -8.16 -4.33 -1.89
CA TRP A 20 -7.03 -3.52 -2.34
C TRP A 20 -5.91 -4.39 -2.89
N GLN A 21 -5.23 -3.90 -3.93
CA GLN A 21 -4.12 -4.58 -4.60
C GLN A 21 -2.76 -4.10 -4.11
N ALA A 22 -2.69 -2.91 -3.52
CA ALA A 22 -1.50 -2.43 -2.83
C ALA A 22 -1.84 -1.52 -1.63
N GLU A 23 -0.87 -1.41 -0.73
CA GLU A 23 -0.86 -0.42 0.36
C GLU A 23 0.53 0.19 0.55
N THR A 24 0.58 1.39 1.12
CA THR A 24 1.82 2.02 1.63
C THR A 24 1.71 2.28 3.12
N ARG A 25 2.82 2.15 3.84
CA ARG A 25 2.89 2.40 5.29
C ARG A 25 4.08 3.24 5.69
N ASP A 26 3.87 4.16 6.63
CA ASP A 26 4.95 4.97 7.20
C ASP A 26 5.93 4.12 8.06
N ALA A 27 6.99 4.77 8.55
CA ALA A 27 8.00 4.11 9.37
C ALA A 27 7.49 3.60 10.73
N ASP A 28 6.33 4.09 11.20
CA ASP A 28 5.66 3.62 12.41
C ASP A 28 4.65 2.48 12.10
N GLY A 29 4.47 2.11 10.81
CA GLY A 29 3.60 1.03 10.35
C GLY A 29 2.15 1.45 10.09
N HIS A 30 1.85 2.75 10.09
CA HIS A 30 0.50 3.26 9.83
C HIS A 30 0.17 3.18 8.35
N LEU A 31 -1.08 2.85 8.04
CA LEU A 31 -1.57 2.85 6.66
C LEU A 31 -1.66 4.29 6.12
N CYS A 32 -0.93 4.56 5.04
CA CYS A 32 -0.90 5.88 4.38
C CYS A 32 -1.79 5.92 3.13
N ARG A 33 -1.70 4.89 2.28
CA ARG A 33 -2.43 4.82 1.00
C ARG A 33 -2.81 3.38 0.68
N THR A 34 -3.91 3.22 -0.06
CA THR A 34 -4.30 1.96 -0.71
C THR A 34 -4.52 2.20 -2.21
N HIS A 35 -4.34 1.17 -3.04
CA HIS A 35 -4.52 1.29 -4.49
C HIS A 35 -5.06 0.00 -5.12
N VAL A 36 -6.00 0.14 -6.06
CA VAL A 36 -6.55 -0.89 -6.94
C VAL A 36 -7.44 -0.21 -8.01
N PRO A 37 -7.56 -0.76 -9.23
CA PRO A 37 -6.64 -1.73 -9.85
C PRO A 37 -5.35 -1.06 -10.31
N PHE A 38 -4.31 -1.84 -10.55
CA PHE A 38 -3.24 -1.40 -11.45
C PHE A 38 -3.66 -1.70 -12.89
N GLU A 39 -3.82 -0.66 -13.69
CA GLU A 39 -4.13 -0.77 -15.13
C GLU A 39 -2.86 -0.92 -15.97
N SER A 40 -1.69 -0.51 -15.45
CA SER A 40 -0.40 -0.66 -16.11
C SER A 40 0.80 -0.73 -15.15
N ASP A 41 1.95 -1.15 -15.66
CA ASP A 41 3.20 -1.20 -14.88
C ASP A 41 3.67 0.21 -14.46
N GLU A 42 3.33 1.25 -15.23
CA GLU A 42 3.65 2.64 -14.89
C GLU A 42 2.96 3.10 -13.59
N GLU A 43 1.76 2.60 -13.30
CA GLU A 43 1.06 2.91 -12.05
C GLU A 43 1.73 2.27 -10.84
N ILE A 44 2.28 1.05 -11.01
CA ILE A 44 3.10 0.38 -10.00
C ILE A 44 4.34 1.22 -9.72
N VAL A 45 5.05 1.64 -10.78
CA VAL A 45 6.25 2.47 -10.67
C VAL A 45 5.94 3.80 -10.00
N TRP A 46 4.80 4.42 -10.33
CA TRP A 46 4.34 5.66 -9.69
C TRP A 46 4.13 5.46 -8.18
N LEU A 47 3.40 4.42 -7.77
CA LEU A 47 3.12 4.17 -6.36
C LEU A 47 4.41 3.96 -5.57
N VAL A 48 5.35 3.18 -6.13
CA VAL A 48 6.66 2.94 -5.51
C VAL A 48 7.46 4.22 -5.39
N ARG A 49 7.50 5.06 -6.43
CA ARG A 49 8.22 6.35 -6.40
C ARG A 49 7.65 7.30 -5.35
N GLU A 50 6.32 7.39 -5.26
CA GLU A 50 5.66 8.22 -4.25
C GLU A 50 5.96 7.72 -2.84
N ALA A 51 5.85 6.41 -2.58
CA ALA A 51 6.19 5.85 -1.28
C ALA A 51 7.65 6.12 -0.89
N LEU A 52 8.59 5.96 -1.82
CA LEU A 52 10.01 6.26 -1.59
C LEU A 52 10.25 7.73 -1.21
N LYS A 53 9.53 8.66 -1.84
CA LYS A 53 9.61 10.10 -1.53
C LYS A 53 9.20 10.40 -0.08
N TYR A 54 8.27 9.63 0.49
CA TYR A 54 7.80 9.78 1.86
C TYR A 54 8.48 8.83 2.86
N GLY A 55 9.42 8.00 2.40
CA GLY A 55 10.08 6.99 3.24
C GLY A 55 9.13 5.88 3.71
N GLU A 56 8.09 5.60 2.92
CA GLU A 56 7.09 4.58 3.19
C GLU A 56 7.53 3.21 2.66
N THR A 57 7.02 2.16 3.30
CA THR A 57 7.05 0.80 2.78
C THR A 57 5.88 0.59 1.81
N VAL A 58 6.07 -0.26 0.80
CA VAL A 58 5.01 -0.62 -0.17
C VAL A 58 4.79 -2.12 -0.13
N THR A 59 3.54 -2.54 -0.04
CA THR A 59 3.14 -3.93 -0.24
C THR A 59 2.21 -4.02 -1.45
N ILE A 60 2.51 -4.92 -2.38
CA ILE A 60 1.70 -5.17 -3.58
C ILE A 60 1.33 -6.65 -3.59
N TRP A 61 0.04 -6.94 -3.75
CA TRP A 61 -0.46 -8.30 -3.89
C TRP A 61 -0.73 -8.62 -5.37
N PRO A 62 -0.50 -9.87 -5.80
CA PRO A 62 -0.89 -10.29 -7.14
C PRO A 62 -2.40 -10.16 -7.32
N ALA A 63 -2.84 -9.74 -8.50
CA ALA A 63 -4.25 -9.76 -8.86
C ALA A 63 -4.79 -11.19 -8.69
N LYS A 64 -6.01 -11.33 -8.15
CA LYS A 64 -6.69 -12.64 -8.05
C LYS A 64 -6.91 -13.19 -9.47
N GLY A 65 -5.94 -13.96 -9.97
CA GLY A 65 -5.94 -14.51 -11.33
C GLY A 65 -4.57 -14.55 -12.01
N GLY A 66 -3.55 -13.84 -11.50
CA GLY A 66 -2.18 -13.96 -12.00
C GLY A 66 -1.46 -15.14 -11.37
N ALA A 67 -1.65 -16.35 -11.92
CA ALA A 67 -0.82 -17.49 -11.59
C ALA A 67 0.44 -17.49 -12.47
N ALA A 68 1.59 -17.57 -11.80
CA ALA A 68 2.94 -17.98 -12.24
C ALA A 68 3.48 -17.42 -13.57
#